data_AF-A0A920YI49-F1
#
_entry.id   AF-A0A920YI49-F1
#
_cell.length_a   1.000
_cell.length_b   1.000
_cell.length_c   1.000
_cell.angle_alpha   90.00
_cell.angle_beta   90.00
_cell.angle_gamma   90.00
#
_symmetry.space_group_name_H-M   'P 1'
#
loop_
_entity.id
_entity.type
_entity.pdbx_description
1 polymer ?
#
loop_
_entity_poly.entity_id
_entity_poly.type
_entity_poly.pdbx_seq_one_letter_code
_entity_poly.pdbx_strand_id
1 'polypeptide(L)'
;VIDALTFERLLSASGPTAGKVRRPSDGKVPREIVFVQCAGSRDPEKHLPYCSKVCCMYTAKQAILYRHRVHGGQAYVFYIDIRAAGKRYDEFTQRAMEDERVIYLRGKVSRVFRQDGKVMVWGADTLSGQQVQIAADLVVLAPALLPRPETRRLAEMLGLPVDEHGWLLPLDLNVHPVETVRPGIFLAGTGSGPMDIPETVAHASGAAAQVLKLFSRWQKSLPPRRGGKGR
;
A
#
# COMPACT_ATOMS: atom_id res chain seq x y z
N VAL A 1 -17.35 3.52 -8.58
CA VAL A 1 -16.52 2.99 -7.49
C VAL A 1 -15.36 2.25 -8.13
N ILE A 2 -14.13 2.56 -7.75
CA ILE A 2 -12.90 1.93 -8.24
C ILE A 2 -11.94 1.73 -7.07
N ASP A 3 -10.92 0.89 -7.23
CA ASP A 3 -9.82 0.81 -6.27
C ASP A 3 -8.73 1.88 -6.53
N ALA A 4 -7.87 2.08 -5.53
CA ALA A 4 -6.78 3.04 -5.56
C ALA A 4 -5.72 2.73 -6.63
N LEU A 5 -5.55 1.47 -7.03
CA LEU A 5 -4.58 1.09 -8.08
C LEU A 5 -5.08 1.51 -9.46
N THR A 6 -6.37 1.33 -9.71
CA THR A 6 -7.07 1.84 -10.89
C THR A 6 -7.01 3.36 -10.91
N PHE A 7 -7.24 4.03 -9.77
CA PHE A 7 -7.11 5.47 -9.68
C PHE A 7 -5.68 5.96 -9.96
N GLU A 8 -4.66 5.21 -9.51
CA GLU A 8 -3.25 5.48 -9.85
C GLU A 8 -3.03 5.47 -11.37
N ARG A 9 -3.64 4.53 -12.10
CA ARG A 9 -3.57 4.50 -13.57
C ARG A 9 -4.27 5.71 -14.20
N LEU A 10 -5.37 6.21 -13.63
CA LEU A 10 -6.03 7.44 -14.11
C LEU A 10 -5.17 8.69 -13.88
N LEU A 11 -4.41 8.74 -12.79
CA LEU A 11 -3.50 9.85 -12.49
C LEU A 11 -2.21 9.82 -13.33
N SER A 12 -1.75 8.63 -13.72
CA SER A 12 -0.50 8.46 -14.45
C SER A 12 -0.54 9.12 -15.84
N ALA A 13 0.50 9.88 -16.19
CA ALA A 13 0.66 10.47 -17.53
C ALA A 13 0.82 9.41 -18.62
N SER A 14 1.41 8.26 -18.29
CA SER A 14 1.46 7.05 -19.13
C SER A 14 0.25 6.13 -18.93
N GLY A 15 -0.78 6.63 -18.27
CA GLY A 15 -2.04 5.96 -17.99
C GLY A 15 -2.97 5.90 -19.21
N PRO A 16 -4.03 5.07 -19.16
CA PRO A 16 -5.01 4.97 -20.23
C PRO A 16 -5.74 6.29 -20.52
N THR A 17 -5.74 7.23 -19.58
CA THR A 17 -6.34 8.57 -19.73
C THR A 17 -5.32 9.70 -19.85
N ALA A 18 -4.04 9.38 -20.05
CA ALA A 18 -2.93 10.33 -20.12
C ALA A 18 -2.90 11.31 -18.93
N GLY A 19 -3.21 10.82 -17.73
CA GLY A 19 -3.26 11.60 -16.50
C GLY A 19 -4.51 12.47 -16.33
N LYS A 20 -5.48 12.40 -17.25
CA LYS A 20 -6.78 13.09 -17.10
C LYS A 20 -7.70 12.24 -16.24
N VAL A 21 -8.11 12.76 -15.10
CA VAL A 21 -9.02 12.05 -14.19
C VAL A 21 -10.43 12.06 -14.80
N ARG A 22 -10.87 10.90 -15.29
CA ARG A 22 -12.19 10.70 -15.92
C ARG A 22 -12.90 9.53 -15.26
N ARG A 23 -14.22 9.68 -15.06
CA ARG A 23 -15.08 8.61 -14.57
C ARG A 23 -15.09 7.45 -15.58
N PRO A 24 -14.84 6.20 -15.14
CA PRO A 24 -14.88 5.06 -16.05
C PRO A 24 -16.25 4.80 -16.67
N SER A 25 -17.34 5.23 -16.02
CA SER A 25 -18.71 4.98 -16.46
C SER A 25 -19.14 5.84 -17.64
N ASP A 26 -18.71 7.10 -17.71
CA ASP A 26 -19.22 8.08 -18.68
C ASP A 26 -18.18 9.09 -19.17
N GLY A 27 -16.92 8.94 -18.79
CA GLY A 27 -15.82 9.78 -19.24
C GLY A 27 -15.80 11.21 -18.69
N LYS A 28 -16.79 11.61 -17.88
CA LYS A 28 -16.85 12.96 -17.29
C LYS A 28 -15.77 13.16 -16.24
N VAL A 29 -15.37 14.41 -16.01
CA VAL A 29 -14.43 14.75 -14.93
C VAL A 29 -15.19 14.73 -13.60
N PRO A 30 -14.80 13.90 -12.60
CA PRO A 30 -15.46 13.91 -11.30
C PRO A 30 -15.10 15.21 -10.56
N ARG A 31 -16.10 15.93 -10.05
CA ARG A 31 -15.92 17.12 -9.22
C ARG A 31 -15.89 16.78 -7.74
N GLU A 32 -16.66 15.78 -7.34
CA GLU A 32 -16.72 15.29 -5.95
C GLU A 32 -16.10 13.88 -5.87
N ILE A 33 -14.96 13.74 -5.19
CA ILE A 33 -14.31 12.44 -4.98
C ILE A 33 -14.23 12.06 -3.51
N VAL A 34 -14.56 10.81 -3.21
CA VAL A 34 -14.45 10.25 -1.86
C VAL A 34 -13.47 9.09 -1.84
N PHE A 35 -12.45 9.19 -1.01
CA PHE A 35 -11.53 8.11 -0.69
C PHE A 35 -11.99 7.39 0.58
N VAL A 36 -12.02 6.07 0.52
CA VAL A 36 -12.42 5.20 1.63
C VAL A 36 -11.21 4.42 2.11
N GLN A 37 -10.68 4.78 3.28
CA GLN A 37 -9.56 4.09 3.89
C GLN A 37 -9.97 2.72 4.43
N CYS A 38 -8.96 1.88 4.64
CA CYS A 38 -9.12 0.57 5.29
C CYS A 38 -10.17 -0.33 4.58
N ALA A 39 -10.31 -0.23 3.25
CA ALA A 39 -11.23 -1.07 2.52
C ALA A 39 -10.70 -2.52 2.50
N GLY A 40 -11.25 -3.37 3.37
CA GLY A 40 -10.82 -4.75 3.55
C GLY A 40 -9.63 -4.95 4.51
N SER A 41 -9.14 -3.88 5.17
CA SER A 41 -8.10 -3.94 6.22
C SER A 41 -8.67 -3.47 7.55
N ARG A 42 -8.10 -3.94 8.67
CA ARG A 42 -8.58 -3.59 10.03
C ARG A 42 -10.09 -3.83 10.19
N ASP A 43 -10.55 -4.96 9.66
CA ASP A 43 -11.95 -5.36 9.65
C ASP A 43 -12.05 -6.87 9.96
N PRO A 44 -11.75 -7.29 11.20
CA PRO A 44 -11.65 -8.71 11.56
C PRO A 44 -12.97 -9.47 11.43
N GLU A 45 -14.12 -8.79 11.49
CA GLU A 45 -15.43 -9.43 11.42
C GLU A 45 -15.81 -9.83 9.99
N LYS A 46 -15.31 -9.10 8.98
CA LYS A 46 -15.73 -9.25 7.57
C LYS A 46 -14.59 -9.50 6.60
N HIS A 47 -13.38 -9.04 6.93
CA HIS A 47 -12.19 -9.07 6.07
C HIS A 47 -10.92 -9.32 6.90
N LEU A 48 -9.85 -8.53 6.69
CA LEU A 48 -8.55 -8.78 7.31
C LEU A 48 -8.35 -7.99 8.60
N PRO A 49 -7.76 -8.59 9.65
CA PRO A 49 -7.53 -7.91 10.92
C PRO A 49 -6.39 -6.88 10.85
N TYR A 50 -5.44 -7.05 9.93
CA TYR A 50 -4.22 -6.26 9.88
C TYR A 50 -4.36 -4.96 9.08
N CYS A 51 -3.39 -4.07 9.29
CA CYS A 51 -3.23 -2.83 8.55
C CYS A 51 -2.37 -3.05 7.29
N SER A 52 -2.79 -2.48 6.16
CA SER A 52 -2.04 -2.53 4.90
C SER A 52 -0.91 -1.49 4.80
N LYS A 53 -0.63 -0.76 5.89
CA LYS A 53 0.48 0.18 6.10
C LYS A 53 0.55 1.42 5.19
N VAL A 54 0.39 1.25 3.90
CA VAL A 54 0.67 2.27 2.87
C VAL A 54 -0.56 3.07 2.43
N CYS A 55 -1.77 2.62 2.77
CA CYS A 55 -3.02 3.20 2.27
C CYS A 55 -3.29 4.65 2.70
N CYS A 56 -2.91 5.00 3.93
CA CYS A 56 -2.98 6.39 4.38
C CYS A 56 -2.14 7.31 3.49
N MET A 57 -0.91 6.90 3.20
CA MET A 57 0.05 7.72 2.45
C MET A 57 -0.24 7.79 0.96
N TYR A 58 -0.56 6.67 0.30
CA TYR A 58 -0.91 6.75 -1.12
C TYR A 58 -2.22 7.52 -1.33
N THR A 59 -3.16 7.48 -0.37
CA THR A 59 -4.41 8.25 -0.48
C THR A 59 -4.14 9.74 -0.36
N ALA A 60 -3.32 10.17 0.60
CA ALA A 60 -2.89 11.57 0.69
C ALA A 60 -2.24 12.01 -0.63
N LYS A 61 -1.32 11.21 -1.18
CA LYS A 61 -0.68 11.48 -2.49
C LYS A 61 -1.73 11.60 -3.60
N GLN A 62 -2.64 10.64 -3.70
CA GLN A 62 -3.67 10.61 -4.74
C GLN A 62 -4.65 11.79 -4.62
N ALA A 63 -5.00 12.20 -3.40
CA ALA A 63 -5.87 13.35 -3.16
C ALA A 63 -5.19 14.66 -3.58
N ILE A 64 -3.92 14.87 -3.23
CA ILE A 64 -3.11 16.02 -3.69
C ILE A 64 -3.06 16.04 -5.23
N LEU A 65 -2.69 14.90 -5.84
CA LEU A 65 -2.57 14.80 -7.30
C LEU A 65 -3.90 15.00 -8.03
N TYR A 66 -5.02 14.63 -7.42
CA TYR A 66 -6.36 14.93 -7.91
C TYR A 66 -6.64 16.43 -7.86
N ARG A 67 -6.38 17.09 -6.73
CA ARG A 67 -6.60 18.53 -6.54
C ARG A 67 -5.78 19.38 -7.51
N HIS A 68 -4.57 18.93 -7.85
CA HIS A 68 -3.73 19.57 -8.88
C HIS A 68 -4.27 19.44 -10.30
N ARG A 69 -4.94 18.32 -10.63
CA ARG A 69 -5.43 18.02 -11.98
C ARG A 69 -6.86 18.48 -12.23
N VAL A 70 -7.69 18.47 -11.19
CA VAL A 70 -9.11 18.80 -11.26
C VAL A 70 -9.33 20.09 -10.49
N HIS A 71 -9.06 21.20 -11.15
CA HIS A 71 -9.25 22.53 -10.57
C HIS A 71 -10.71 22.71 -10.12
N GLY A 72 -10.89 23.07 -8.85
CA GLY A 72 -12.20 23.23 -8.23
C GLY A 72 -12.90 21.93 -7.82
N GLY A 73 -12.30 20.75 -8.00
CA GLY A 73 -12.91 19.49 -7.54
C GLY A 73 -12.60 19.17 -6.09
N GLN A 74 -13.59 18.87 -5.26
CA GLN A 74 -13.39 18.58 -3.83
C GLN A 74 -13.04 17.11 -3.58
N ALA A 75 -12.14 16.87 -2.63
CA ALA A 75 -11.75 15.54 -2.17
C ALA A 75 -12.08 15.35 -0.69
N TYR A 76 -12.62 14.18 -0.37
CA TYR A 76 -12.91 13.74 1.00
C TYR A 76 -12.20 12.43 1.29
N VAL A 77 -11.67 12.28 2.50
CA VAL A 77 -11.01 11.05 2.96
C VAL A 77 -11.70 10.58 4.23
N PHE A 78 -12.43 9.46 4.16
CA PHE A 78 -12.93 8.77 5.34
C PHE A 78 -11.84 7.88 5.92
N TYR A 79 -11.53 8.05 7.21
CA TYR A 79 -10.44 7.33 7.88
C TYR A 79 -10.79 6.98 9.33
N ILE A 80 -10.12 5.95 9.88
CA ILE A 80 -10.21 5.60 11.31
C ILE A 80 -9.09 6.34 12.07
N ASP A 81 -7.86 6.04 11.66
CA ASP A 81 -6.62 6.68 12.13
C ASP A 81 -5.74 6.98 10.91
N ILE A 82 -4.99 8.07 10.96
CA ILE A 82 -3.97 8.39 9.98
C ILE A 82 -2.68 7.72 10.43
N ARG A 83 -2.17 6.77 9.64
CA ARG A 83 -0.90 6.08 9.91
C ARG A 83 0.20 6.63 9.00
N ALA A 84 0.83 7.69 9.47
CA ALA A 84 1.91 8.41 8.79
C ALA A 84 3.29 8.07 9.40
N ALA A 85 3.60 6.78 9.51
CA ALA A 85 4.78 6.28 10.23
C ALA A 85 6.05 6.24 9.36
N GLY A 86 6.53 7.40 8.92
CA GLY A 86 7.75 7.54 8.13
C GLY A 86 8.30 8.96 8.19
N LYS A 87 9.55 9.16 7.76
CA LYS A 87 10.16 10.49 7.76
C LYS A 87 9.34 11.43 6.86
N ARG A 88 8.84 12.52 7.44
CA ARG A 88 8.02 13.56 6.78
C ARG A 88 6.62 13.13 6.33
N TYR A 89 6.11 12.00 6.81
CA TYR A 89 4.81 11.49 6.37
C TYR A 89 3.65 12.26 7.02
N ASP A 90 3.83 12.73 8.25
CA ASP A 90 2.82 13.54 8.93
C ASP A 90 2.66 14.89 8.22
N GLU A 91 3.77 15.58 7.97
CA GLU A 91 3.83 16.85 7.24
C GLU A 91 3.26 16.71 5.82
N PHE A 92 3.47 15.56 5.17
CA PHE A 92 2.88 15.28 3.86
C PHE A 92 1.35 15.15 3.93
N THR A 93 0.83 14.59 5.02
CA THR A 93 -0.62 14.46 5.24
C THR A 93 -1.24 15.80 5.65
N GLN A 94 -0.55 16.59 6.48
CA GLN A 94 -0.94 17.97 6.81
C GLN A 94 -1.03 18.83 5.56
N ARG A 95 -0.04 18.74 4.66
CA ARG A 95 -0.07 19.42 3.37
C ARG A 95 -1.32 19.08 2.54
N ALA A 96 -1.77 17.83 2.56
CA ALA A 96 -3.00 17.46 1.87
C ALA A 96 -4.24 18.18 2.47
N MET A 97 -4.27 18.33 3.80
CA MET A 97 -5.37 19.00 4.50
C MET A 97 -5.32 20.53 4.34
N GLU A 98 -4.17 21.13 4.60
CA GLU A 98 -3.99 22.58 4.73
C GLU A 98 -3.86 23.26 3.36
N ASP A 99 -2.90 22.82 2.54
CA ASP A 99 -2.59 23.46 1.26
C ASP A 99 -3.61 23.07 0.18
N GLU A 100 -3.91 21.77 0.07
CA GLU A 100 -4.79 21.24 -0.98
C GLU A 100 -6.28 21.25 -0.59
N ARG A 101 -6.59 21.57 0.67
CA ARG A 101 -7.95 21.61 1.23
C ARG A 101 -8.71 20.30 1.08
N VAL A 102 -8.01 19.17 1.22
CA VAL A 102 -8.64 17.84 1.29
C VAL A 102 -9.32 17.68 2.64
N ILE A 103 -10.60 17.31 2.65
CA ILE A 103 -11.38 17.17 3.88
C ILE A 103 -11.21 15.76 4.43
N TYR A 104 -10.65 15.64 5.63
CA TYR A 104 -10.50 14.37 6.33
C TYR A 104 -11.65 14.20 7.34
N LEU A 105 -12.40 13.12 7.20
CA LEU A 105 -13.56 12.79 8.04
C LEU A 105 -13.24 11.54 8.85
N ARG A 106 -13.21 11.70 10.18
CA ARG A 106 -12.83 10.60 11.06
C ARG A 106 -14.01 9.67 11.28
N GLY A 107 -14.13 8.65 10.47
CA GLY A 107 -15.03 7.53 10.69
C GLY A 107 -15.03 6.55 9.52
N LYS A 108 -15.58 5.36 9.77
CA LYS A 108 -15.70 4.32 8.74
C LYS A 108 -16.94 4.58 7.89
N VAL A 109 -16.80 4.39 6.58
CA VAL A 109 -17.94 4.37 5.67
C VAL A 109 -18.81 3.16 5.99
N SER A 110 -20.09 3.39 6.23
CA SER A 110 -21.07 2.34 6.52
C SER A 110 -21.68 1.76 5.24
N ARG A 111 -21.88 2.59 4.22
CA ARG A 111 -22.54 2.17 2.97
C ARG A 111 -22.11 3.01 1.77
N VAL A 112 -21.97 2.34 0.62
CA VAL A 112 -21.79 2.97 -0.69
C VAL A 112 -22.85 2.41 -1.63
N PHE A 113 -23.64 3.27 -2.27
CA PHE A 113 -24.71 2.87 -3.19
C PHE A 113 -24.97 3.94 -4.26
N ARG A 114 -25.70 3.58 -5.33
CA ARG A 114 -26.06 4.53 -6.38
C ARG A 114 -27.44 5.12 -6.11
N GLN A 115 -27.57 6.42 -6.33
CA GLN A 115 -28.84 7.15 -6.25
C GLN A 115 -28.76 8.37 -7.18
N ASP A 116 -29.80 8.62 -7.97
CA ASP A 116 -29.93 9.80 -8.84
C ASP A 116 -28.70 10.11 -9.71
N GLY A 117 -28.08 9.06 -10.28
CA GLY A 117 -26.89 9.19 -11.14
C GLY A 117 -25.58 9.52 -10.41
N LYS A 118 -25.60 9.59 -9.07
CA LYS A 118 -24.41 9.76 -8.21
C LYS A 118 -24.13 8.51 -7.37
N VAL A 119 -22.95 8.48 -6.76
CA VAL A 119 -22.57 7.48 -5.76
C VAL A 119 -22.69 8.09 -4.38
N MET A 120 -23.68 7.64 -3.61
CA MET A 120 -23.88 8.08 -2.24
C MET A 120 -22.94 7.32 -1.32
N VAL A 121 -22.23 8.06 -0.47
CA VAL A 121 -21.35 7.54 0.58
C VAL A 121 -21.90 7.96 1.92
N TRP A 122 -22.27 6.97 2.74
CA TRP A 122 -22.70 7.18 4.11
C TRP A 122 -21.57 6.80 5.05
N GLY A 123 -21.27 7.67 6.01
CA GLY A 123 -20.29 7.43 7.04
C GLY A 123 -20.62 8.21 8.30
N ALA A 124 -19.70 8.19 9.25
CA ALA A 124 -19.74 9.02 10.43
C ALA A 124 -18.54 9.94 10.46
N ASP A 125 -18.71 11.14 11.00
CA ASP A 125 -17.62 11.93 11.52
C ASP A 125 -17.67 11.86 13.04
N THR A 126 -16.80 11.03 13.60
CA THR A 126 -16.69 10.79 15.05
C THR A 126 -16.14 11.99 15.80
N LEU A 127 -15.52 12.97 15.14
CA LEU A 127 -15.08 14.20 15.81
C LEU A 127 -16.25 15.15 16.08
N SER A 128 -17.20 15.26 15.16
CA SER A 128 -18.42 16.04 15.35
C SER A 128 -19.59 15.23 15.93
N GLY A 129 -19.48 13.90 15.95
CA GLY A 129 -20.56 12.99 16.35
C GLY A 129 -21.71 12.91 15.34
N GLN A 130 -21.53 13.44 14.13
CA GLN A 130 -22.57 13.53 13.12
C GLN A 130 -22.47 12.41 12.09
N GLN A 131 -23.62 12.01 11.56
CA GLN A 131 -23.67 11.20 10.34
C GLN A 131 -23.35 12.08 9.15
N VAL A 132 -22.54 11.57 8.22
CA VAL A 132 -22.14 12.30 7.02
C VAL A 132 -22.60 11.55 5.78
N GLN A 133 -23.27 12.27 4.89
CA GLN A 133 -23.68 11.78 3.58
C GLN A 133 -23.06 12.63 2.49
N ILE A 134 -22.31 12.00 1.58
CA ILE A 134 -21.67 12.68 0.45
C ILE A 134 -22.17 12.09 -0.87
N ALA A 135 -22.63 12.96 -1.76
CA ALA A 135 -23.01 12.61 -3.12
C ALA A 135 -21.79 12.72 -4.04
N ALA A 136 -21.03 11.64 -4.18
CA ALA A 136 -19.78 11.60 -4.92
C ALA A 136 -19.99 11.30 -6.42
N ASP A 137 -19.15 11.92 -7.25
CA ASP A 137 -19.02 11.56 -8.66
C ASP A 137 -18.15 10.31 -8.84
N LEU A 138 -17.17 10.13 -7.94
CA LEU A 138 -16.27 8.98 -7.93
C LEU A 138 -15.93 8.59 -6.49
N VAL A 139 -15.93 7.29 -6.22
CA VAL A 139 -15.46 6.72 -4.95
C VAL A 139 -14.26 5.85 -5.22
N VAL A 140 -13.18 6.08 -4.48
CA VAL A 140 -11.92 5.34 -4.54
C VAL A 140 -11.75 4.55 -3.25
N LEU A 141 -11.71 3.24 -3.36
CA LEU A 141 -11.44 2.34 -2.24
C LEU A 141 -9.92 2.21 -2.08
N ALA A 142 -9.42 2.31 -0.86
CA ALA A 142 -8.03 2.02 -0.53
C ALA A 142 -7.92 0.56 -0.06
N PRO A 143 -7.70 -0.41 -0.98
CA PRO A 143 -7.86 -1.83 -0.68
C PRO A 143 -6.76 -2.36 0.24
N ALA A 144 -7.04 -3.52 0.84
CA ALA A 144 -6.04 -4.29 1.54
C ALA A 144 -4.92 -4.79 0.62
N LEU A 145 -3.69 -4.82 1.14
CA LEU A 145 -2.57 -5.52 0.53
C LEU A 145 -2.67 -7.01 0.90
N LEU A 146 -2.54 -7.87 -0.11
CA LEU A 146 -2.60 -9.32 0.03
C LEU A 146 -1.30 -9.94 -0.48
N PRO A 147 -0.88 -11.09 0.07
CA PRO A 147 0.14 -11.88 -0.57
C PRO A 147 -0.37 -12.36 -1.94
N ARG A 148 0.55 -12.62 -2.87
CA ARG A 148 0.17 -13.21 -4.15
C ARG A 148 -0.43 -14.60 -3.95
N PRO A 149 -1.43 -15.00 -4.76
CA PRO A 149 -2.02 -16.34 -4.67
C PRO A 149 -0.98 -17.46 -4.76
N GLU A 150 0.09 -17.24 -5.52
CA GLU A 150 1.17 -18.20 -5.74
C GLU A 150 2.17 -18.30 -4.57
N THR A 151 2.13 -17.39 -3.59
CA THR A 151 3.10 -17.33 -2.50
C THR A 151 3.14 -18.63 -1.69
N ARG A 152 1.97 -19.24 -1.39
CA ARG A 152 1.92 -20.50 -0.63
C ARG A 152 2.58 -21.66 -1.37
N ARG A 153 2.28 -21.79 -2.66
CA ARG A 153 2.90 -22.81 -3.52
C ARG A 153 4.42 -22.62 -3.61
N LEU A 154 4.88 -21.38 -3.75
CA LEU A 154 6.31 -21.07 -3.74
C LEU A 154 6.95 -21.43 -2.39
N ALA A 155 6.29 -21.10 -1.29
CA ALA A 155 6.75 -21.43 0.06
C ALA A 155 6.87 -22.95 0.25
N GLU A 156 5.89 -23.74 -0.18
CA GLU A 156 5.94 -25.21 -0.15
C GLU A 156 7.12 -25.76 -0.96
N MET A 157 7.31 -25.30 -2.20
CA MET A 157 8.44 -25.71 -3.05
C MET A 157 9.80 -25.41 -2.42
N LEU A 158 9.89 -24.32 -1.67
CA LEU A 158 11.10 -23.87 -0.99
C LEU A 158 11.21 -24.37 0.46
N GLY A 159 10.21 -25.07 0.99
CA GLY A 159 10.16 -25.48 2.41
C GLY A 159 10.20 -24.29 3.38
N LEU A 160 9.50 -23.21 3.04
CA LEU A 160 9.39 -22.00 3.86
C LEU A 160 8.04 -21.94 4.59
N PRO A 161 8.01 -21.47 5.84
CA PRO A 161 6.76 -21.21 6.53
C PRO A 161 6.09 -19.92 6.02
N VAL A 162 4.75 -19.92 6.08
CA VAL A 162 3.92 -18.74 5.87
C VAL A 162 3.00 -18.55 7.08
N ASP A 163 2.57 -17.32 7.32
CA ASP A 163 1.56 -17.05 8.34
C ASP A 163 0.14 -17.48 7.91
N GLU A 164 -0.83 -17.28 8.80
CA GLU A 164 -2.24 -17.59 8.54
C GLU A 164 -2.80 -16.85 7.32
N HIS A 165 -2.24 -15.69 6.99
CA HIS A 165 -2.67 -14.85 5.87
C HIS A 165 -1.90 -15.15 4.57
N GLY A 166 -0.83 -15.94 4.61
CA GLY A 166 -0.02 -16.35 3.48
C GLY A 166 1.23 -15.50 3.22
N TRP A 167 1.67 -14.69 4.19
CA TRP A 167 2.93 -13.96 4.12
C TRP A 167 4.12 -14.85 4.48
N LEU A 168 5.24 -14.69 3.79
CA LEU A 168 6.47 -15.43 4.11
C LEU A 168 7.02 -14.98 5.46
N LEU A 169 7.32 -15.94 6.34
CA LEU A 169 7.84 -15.64 7.66
C LEU A 169 9.37 -15.51 7.62
N PRO A 170 9.95 -14.40 8.12
CA PRO A 170 11.38 -14.34 8.38
C PRO A 170 11.76 -15.26 9.53
N LEU A 171 13.05 -15.55 9.66
CA LEU A 171 13.60 -16.33 10.76
C LEU A 171 13.30 -15.69 12.12
N ASP A 172 13.47 -14.37 12.21
CA ASP A 172 13.08 -13.56 13.36
C ASP A 172 12.79 -12.12 12.90
N LEU A 173 11.72 -11.51 13.41
CA LEU A 173 11.28 -10.17 12.97
C LEU A 173 12.24 -9.04 13.36
N ASN A 174 13.03 -9.22 14.43
CA ASN A 174 13.87 -8.18 15.00
C ASN A 174 15.33 -8.33 14.58
N VAL A 175 15.85 -9.56 14.64
CA VAL A 175 17.27 -9.86 14.47
C VAL A 175 17.59 -10.34 13.05
N HIS A 176 16.68 -11.11 12.45
CA HIS A 176 16.90 -11.76 11.15
C HIS A 176 15.74 -11.49 10.16
N PRO A 177 15.36 -10.23 9.92
CA PRO A 177 14.13 -9.88 9.20
C PRO A 177 14.13 -10.28 7.72
N VAL A 178 15.31 -10.55 7.15
CA VAL A 178 15.50 -10.92 5.74
C VAL A 178 15.94 -12.38 5.57
N GLU A 179 16.26 -13.09 6.64
CA GLU A 179 16.70 -14.48 6.57
C GLU A 179 15.49 -15.40 6.77
N THR A 180 15.59 -16.64 6.30
CA THR A 180 14.55 -17.65 6.49
C THR A 180 15.07 -18.81 7.32
N VAL A 181 14.17 -19.71 7.73
CA VAL A 181 14.54 -20.98 8.37
C VAL A 181 15.37 -21.90 7.45
N ARG A 182 15.38 -21.65 6.13
CA ARG A 182 16.17 -22.41 5.18
C ARG A 182 17.45 -21.65 4.82
N PRO A 183 18.64 -22.16 5.20
CA PRO A 183 19.90 -21.52 4.85
C PRO A 183 20.05 -21.30 3.34
N GLY A 184 20.50 -20.11 2.96
CA GLY A 184 20.68 -19.73 1.56
C GLY A 184 19.42 -19.16 0.88
N ILE A 185 18.27 -19.13 1.57
CA ILE A 185 17.06 -18.46 1.09
C ILE A 185 16.79 -17.21 1.94
N PHE A 186 16.54 -16.09 1.27
CA PHE A 186 16.34 -14.77 1.87
C PHE A 186 15.05 -14.13 1.36
N LEU A 187 14.48 -13.22 2.15
CA LEU A 187 13.26 -12.47 1.83
C LEU A 187 13.59 -11.05 1.43
N ALA A 188 12.83 -10.49 0.49
CA ALA A 188 12.96 -9.11 0.05
C ALA A 188 11.60 -8.49 -0.27
N GLY A 189 11.45 -7.20 0.07
CA GLY A 189 10.24 -6.42 -0.15
C GLY A 189 8.97 -7.01 0.47
N THR A 190 7.86 -6.85 -0.24
CA THR A 190 6.52 -7.13 0.26
C THR A 190 6.13 -8.61 0.31
N GLY A 191 7.06 -9.53 0.05
CA GLY A 191 6.80 -10.97 0.20
C GLY A 191 6.54 -11.40 1.65
N SER A 192 7.07 -10.64 2.63
CA SER A 192 6.92 -10.87 4.07
C SER A 192 5.86 -9.98 4.73
N GLY A 193 5.17 -9.13 3.97
CA GLY A 193 4.11 -8.27 4.48
C GLY A 193 4.05 -6.88 3.84
N PRO A 194 3.07 -6.05 4.24
CA PRO A 194 2.94 -4.69 3.70
C PRO A 194 4.14 -3.80 4.05
N MET A 195 4.75 -3.18 3.03
CA MET A 195 5.87 -2.24 3.15
C MET A 195 5.69 -1.11 2.14
N ASP A 196 6.21 0.08 2.45
CA ASP A 196 6.36 1.12 1.46
C ASP A 196 7.63 0.95 0.61
N ILE A 197 7.87 1.87 -0.33
CA ILE A 197 9.02 1.79 -1.23
C ILE A 197 10.35 1.94 -0.46
N PRO A 198 10.58 2.98 0.37
CA PRO A 198 11.80 3.09 1.17
C PRO A 198 12.11 1.83 1.99
N GLU A 199 11.10 1.28 2.69
CA GLU A 199 11.26 0.07 3.49
C GLU A 199 11.57 -1.14 2.62
N THR A 200 10.90 -1.28 1.47
CA THR A 200 11.16 -2.36 0.52
C THR A 200 12.60 -2.31 -0.01
N VAL A 201 13.10 -1.12 -0.34
CA VAL A 201 14.49 -0.92 -0.81
C VAL A 201 15.49 -1.27 0.30
N ALA A 202 15.25 -0.82 1.53
CA ALA A 202 16.10 -1.15 2.67
C ALA A 202 16.09 -2.67 2.95
N HIS A 203 14.90 -3.29 2.92
CA HIS A 203 14.71 -4.73 3.13
C HIS A 203 15.45 -5.55 2.07
N ALA A 204 15.30 -5.21 0.79
CA ALA A 204 16.01 -5.85 -0.31
C ALA A 204 17.55 -5.65 -0.22
N SER A 205 18.01 -4.48 0.21
CA SER A 205 19.44 -4.21 0.43
C SER A 205 20.01 -5.07 1.56
N GLY A 206 19.24 -5.25 2.64
CA GLY A 206 19.59 -6.15 3.74
C GLY A 206 19.70 -7.61 3.27
N ALA A 207 18.78 -8.07 2.44
CA ALA A 207 18.83 -9.41 1.85
C ALA A 207 20.10 -9.60 1.00
N ALA A 208 20.41 -8.63 0.14
CA ALA A 208 21.63 -8.66 -0.67
C ALA A 208 22.90 -8.72 0.19
N ALA A 209 22.95 -7.99 1.31
CA ALA A 209 24.08 -8.04 2.24
C ALA A 209 24.26 -9.44 2.88
N GLN A 210 23.17 -10.12 3.24
CA GLN A 210 23.26 -11.48 3.78
C GLN A 210 23.71 -12.51 2.72
N VAL A 211 23.28 -12.33 1.46
CA VAL A 211 23.77 -13.14 0.34
C VAL A 211 25.29 -12.95 0.15
N LEU A 212 25.78 -11.71 0.17
CA LEU A 212 27.21 -11.44 0.07
C LEU A 212 28.01 -12.04 1.23
N LYS A 213 27.47 -11.99 2.45
CA LYS A 213 28.05 -12.64 3.63
C LYS A 213 28.15 -14.16 3.45
N LEU A 214 27.11 -14.79 2.90
CA LEU A 214 27.11 -16.22 2.56
C LEU A 214 28.22 -16.55 1.56
N PHE A 215 28.33 -15.80 0.46
CA PHE A 215 29.37 -16.02 -0.55
C PHE A 215 30.79 -15.78 -0.03
N SER A 216 30.98 -14.75 0.81
CA SER A 216 32.27 -14.48 1.45
C SER A 216 32.74 -15.65 2.33
N ARG A 217 31.82 -16.25 3.09
CA ARG A 217 32.10 -17.45 3.89
C ARG A 217 32.39 -18.66 3.01
N TRP A 218 31.62 -18.84 1.93
CA TRP A 218 31.83 -19.94 1.00
C TRP A 218 33.19 -19.85 0.29
N GLN A 219 33.60 -18.67 -0.16
CA GLN A 219 34.93 -18.46 -0.76
C GLN A 219 36.06 -18.82 0.20
N LYS A 220 35.91 -18.51 1.50
CA LYS A 220 36.88 -18.89 2.53
C LYS A 220 36.92 -20.39 2.82
N SER A 221 35.82 -21.11 2.55
CA SER A 221 35.78 -22.58 2.68
C SER A 221 36.36 -23.33 1.47
N LEU A 222 36.64 -22.64 0.36
CA LEU A 222 37.29 -23.27 -0.79
C LEU A 222 38.76 -23.54 -0.48
N PRO A 223 39.32 -24.69 -0.90
CA PRO A 223 40.75 -24.93 -0.79
C PRO A 223 41.53 -23.82 -1.53
N PRO A 224 42.72 -23.42 -1.05
CA PRO A 224 43.51 -22.37 -1.70
C PRO A 224 43.71 -22.76 -3.17
N ARG A 225 43.43 -21.82 -4.08
CA ARG A 225 43.69 -22.02 -5.51
C ARG A 225 45.14 -22.46 -5.63
N ARG A 226 45.38 -23.70 -6.09
CA ARG A 226 46.73 -24.18 -6.42
C ARG A 226 47.34 -23.12 -7.32
N GLY A 227 48.34 -22.41 -6.80
CA GLY A 227 48.99 -21.35 -7.54
C GLY A 227 49.41 -21.89 -8.88
N GLY A 228 48.79 -21.38 -9.95
CA GLY A 228 49.40 -21.48 -11.26
C GLY A 228 50.73 -20.78 -11.13
N LYS A 229 51.81 -21.56 -10.99
CA LYS A 229 53.16 -21.09 -11.30
C LYS A 229 53.12 -20.70 -12.78
N GLY A 230 52.74 -19.44 -13.02
CA GLY A 230 52.95 -18.77 -14.29
C GLY A 230 54.45 -18.65 -14.51
N ARG A 231 54.84 -19.03 -15.73
CA ARG A 231 56.18 -18.97 -16.30
C ARG A 231 56.82 -17.60 -16.20
#